data_AF-A0A843FYE0-F1
#
_entry.id   AF-A0A843FYE0-F1
#
_cell.length_a   1.000
_cell.length_b   1.000
_cell.length_c   1.000
_cell.angle_alpha   90.00
_cell.angle_beta   90.00
_cell.angle_gamma   90.00
#
_symmetry.space_group_name_H-M   'P 1'
#
loop_
_entity.id
_entity.type
_entity.pdbx_description
1 polymer ?
#
loop_
_entity_poly.entity_id
_entity_poly.type
_entity_poly.pdbx_seq_one_letter_code
_entity_poly.pdbx_strand_id
1 'polypeptide(L)'
;MGRHVMECLGRTRVVIEDGKVVEVGEPRVKSCPLFKKYRGIEEFNHDTIKENIEFRIEKFGMCTENRETRMNYFLNFGISEIMSLALKNKLIDAAVMAADGCGTVILEDPEIVQGLGGRISGIMETEPIAKVINDVGEERVLDPKTARIDQFDGVGKAFSMHYNTVAVTVASAEDAQAIRDCFGRSVVIIAVHTTGVTEDQANKLFDFCDLSTACASKPIREIGKTRAVLQAGTKIPIYAPTERGAELMKAKLDELGMQPATTLDGGPEPLV
;
A
#
# COMPACT_ATOMS: atom_id res chain seq x y z
N MET A 1 20.15 11.61 -5.76
CA MET A 1 19.28 12.71 -6.22
C MET A 1 18.71 12.22 -7.53
N GLY A 2 17.40 11.98 -7.53
CA GLY A 2 16.75 11.11 -8.51
C GLY A 2 15.29 11.45 -8.71
N ARG A 3 14.69 10.76 -9.67
CA ARG A 3 13.33 10.97 -10.14
C ARG A 3 12.36 9.93 -9.58
N HIS A 4 11.22 10.40 -9.10
CA HIS A 4 10.17 9.56 -8.53
C HIS A 4 8.81 10.00 -9.06
N VAL A 5 8.02 9.05 -9.57
CA VAL A 5 6.66 9.30 -10.05
C VAL A 5 5.69 8.55 -9.16
N MET A 6 4.70 9.28 -8.64
CA MET A 6 3.74 8.76 -7.69
C MET A 6 2.31 8.96 -8.18
N GLU A 7 1.42 8.08 -7.74
CA GLU A 7 -0.01 8.28 -7.79
C GLU A 7 -0.50 8.60 -6.37
N CYS A 8 -0.80 9.86 -6.14
CA CYS A 8 -1.11 10.46 -4.85
C CYS A 8 -2.56 10.95 -4.79
N LEU A 9 -3.03 11.34 -3.60
CA LEU A 9 -4.28 12.05 -3.31
C LEU A 9 -5.22 12.23 -4.51
N GLY A 10 -6.29 11.45 -4.57
CA GLY A 10 -7.28 11.54 -5.63
C GLY A 10 -6.84 11.00 -6.98
N ARG A 11 -5.90 10.04 -6.98
CA ARG A 11 -5.36 9.39 -8.18
C ARG A 11 -4.62 10.38 -9.09
N THR A 12 -3.89 11.28 -8.46
CA THR A 12 -3.14 12.37 -9.08
C THR A 12 -1.71 11.94 -9.33
N ARG A 13 -1.24 12.12 -10.56
CA ARG A 13 0.17 11.94 -10.89
C ARG A 13 0.99 13.08 -10.27
N VAL A 14 2.04 12.74 -9.53
CA VAL A 14 3.00 13.70 -8.97
C VAL A 14 4.41 13.27 -9.32
N VAL A 15 5.25 14.22 -9.74
CA VAL A 15 6.68 13.99 -10.01
C VAL A 15 7.51 14.72 -8.97
N ILE A 16 8.42 13.98 -8.35
CA ILE A 16 9.41 14.50 -7.42
C ILE A 16 10.78 14.29 -8.08
N GLU A 17 11.51 15.39 -8.28
CA GLU A 17 12.89 15.37 -8.75
C GLU A 17 13.75 16.07 -7.71
N ASP A 18 14.80 15.38 -7.26
CA ASP A 18 15.75 15.92 -6.28
C ASP A 18 15.11 16.48 -5.01
N GLY A 19 14.10 15.78 -4.50
CA GLY A 19 13.34 16.17 -3.31
C GLY A 19 12.44 17.38 -3.51
N LYS A 20 12.13 17.76 -4.75
CA LYS A 20 11.21 18.87 -5.07
C LYS A 20 10.06 18.39 -5.92
N VAL A 21 8.86 18.87 -5.63
CA VAL A 21 7.69 18.62 -6.47
C VAL A 21 7.79 19.46 -7.74
N VAL A 22 8.00 18.81 -8.87
CA VAL A 22 8.15 19.48 -10.18
C VAL A 22 6.89 19.39 -11.04
N GLU A 23 5.99 18.45 -10.75
CA GLU A 23 4.73 18.29 -11.46
C GLU A 23 3.63 17.80 -10.51
N VAL A 24 2.44 18.38 -10.62
CA VAL A 24 1.20 17.90 -10.02
C VAL A 24 0.12 17.89 -11.10
N GLY A 25 -0.39 16.71 -11.42
CA GLY A 25 -1.47 16.53 -12.39
C GLY A 25 -2.86 16.88 -11.83
N GLU A 26 -3.88 16.64 -12.63
CA GLU A 26 -5.27 16.87 -12.22
C GLU A 26 -5.82 15.70 -11.39
N PRO A 27 -6.42 15.95 -10.21
CA PRO A 27 -7.04 14.92 -9.41
C PRO A 27 -8.34 14.40 -10.02
N ARG A 28 -8.48 13.07 -10.06
CA ARG A 28 -9.69 12.38 -10.51
C ARG A 28 -10.75 12.25 -9.42
N VAL A 29 -10.33 12.18 -8.16
CA VAL A 29 -11.21 12.27 -6.98
C VAL A 29 -10.98 13.63 -6.35
N LYS A 30 -12.04 14.32 -5.92
CA LYS A 30 -11.92 15.67 -5.35
C LYS A 30 -11.80 15.71 -3.84
N SER A 31 -12.04 14.63 -3.11
CA SER A 31 -11.88 14.60 -1.65
C SER A 31 -11.66 13.20 -1.10
N CYS A 32 -11.14 13.12 0.13
CA CYS A 32 -11.03 11.86 0.85
C CYS A 32 -11.20 12.10 2.36
N PRO A 33 -12.07 11.34 3.05
CA PRO A 33 -12.31 11.51 4.47
C PRO A 33 -11.08 11.23 5.34
N LEU A 34 -10.17 10.36 4.87
CA LEU A 34 -8.91 10.11 5.56
C LEU A 34 -8.05 11.39 5.57
N PHE A 35 -7.88 12.03 4.41
CA PHE A 35 -7.08 13.24 4.28
C PHE A 35 -7.76 14.45 4.96
N LYS A 36 -9.08 14.54 4.88
CA LYS A 36 -9.84 15.53 5.66
C LYS A 36 -9.58 15.39 7.17
N LYS A 37 -9.68 14.18 7.71
CA LYS A 37 -9.48 13.92 9.16
C LYS A 37 -8.04 14.17 9.62
N TYR A 38 -7.04 13.68 8.90
CA TYR A 38 -5.65 13.65 9.36
C TYR A 38 -4.78 14.80 8.83
N ARG A 39 -5.25 15.54 7.82
CA ARG A 39 -4.53 16.64 7.18
C ARG A 39 -5.36 17.91 7.01
N GLY A 40 -6.66 17.90 7.33
CA GLY A 40 -7.53 19.06 7.14
C GLY A 40 -7.77 19.42 5.67
N ILE A 41 -7.48 18.51 4.73
CA ILE A 41 -7.64 18.76 3.30
C ILE A 41 -9.09 18.49 2.91
N GLU A 42 -9.83 19.57 2.65
CA GLU A 42 -11.25 19.53 2.26
C GLU A 42 -11.43 19.15 0.78
N GLU A 43 -10.59 19.70 -0.09
CA GLU A 43 -10.62 19.48 -1.53
C GLU A 43 -9.22 19.15 -2.06
N PHE A 44 -9.16 18.24 -3.03
CA PHE A 44 -7.98 17.92 -3.81
C PHE A 44 -7.90 18.82 -5.04
N ASN A 45 -6.86 19.64 -5.07
CA ASN A 45 -6.46 20.50 -6.18
C ASN A 45 -4.92 20.56 -6.25
N HIS A 46 -4.39 21.24 -7.25
CA HIS A 46 -2.94 21.36 -7.45
C HIS A 46 -2.19 21.77 -6.16
N ASP A 47 -2.64 22.85 -5.50
CA ASP A 47 -1.92 23.45 -4.37
C ASP A 47 -1.97 22.57 -3.12
N THR A 48 -3.16 22.08 -2.74
CA THR A 48 -3.34 21.19 -1.58
C THR A 48 -2.58 19.88 -1.72
N ILE A 49 -2.48 19.35 -2.95
CA ILE A 49 -1.70 18.14 -3.24
C ILE A 49 -0.22 18.45 -3.14
N LYS A 50 0.25 19.53 -3.78
CA LYS A 50 1.64 19.95 -3.73
C LYS A 50 2.11 20.16 -2.29
N GLU A 51 1.39 20.95 -1.51
CA GLU A 51 1.67 21.21 -0.09
C GLU A 51 1.71 19.91 0.72
N ASN A 52 0.81 18.96 0.46
CA ASN A 52 0.82 17.68 1.17
C ASN A 52 2.05 16.84 0.86
N ILE A 53 2.50 16.83 -0.39
CA ILE A 53 3.67 16.08 -0.81
C ILE A 53 4.94 16.75 -0.29
N GLU A 54 5.07 18.07 -0.41
CA GLU A 54 6.17 18.84 0.15
C GLU A 54 6.28 18.65 1.68
N PHE A 55 5.15 18.63 2.39
CA PHE A 55 5.11 18.28 3.82
C PHE A 55 5.70 16.89 4.10
N ARG A 56 5.38 15.87 3.28
CA ARG A 56 5.91 14.51 3.49
C ARG A 56 7.40 14.42 3.19
N ILE A 57 7.87 15.16 2.18
CA ILE A 57 9.30 15.28 1.88
C ILE A 57 10.00 15.94 3.08
N GLU A 58 9.50 17.08 3.56
CA GLU A 58 10.09 17.81 4.69
C GLU A 58 10.09 17.00 5.99
N LYS A 59 8.97 16.34 6.32
CA LYS A 59 8.81 15.65 7.60
C LYS A 59 9.36 14.24 7.66
N PHE A 60 9.40 13.52 6.55
CA PHE A 60 9.77 12.09 6.55
C PHE A 60 10.89 11.76 5.57
N GLY A 61 11.41 12.76 4.87
CA GLY A 61 12.43 12.60 3.83
C GLY A 61 11.96 11.77 2.64
N MET A 62 10.64 11.71 2.38
CA MET A 62 10.06 10.94 1.27
C MET A 62 10.77 11.26 -0.05
N CYS A 63 11.21 10.23 -0.79
CA CYS A 63 11.94 10.33 -2.06
C CYS A 63 13.28 11.09 -1.94
N THR A 64 13.95 11.04 -0.79
CA THR A 64 15.26 11.68 -0.56
C THR A 64 16.21 10.83 0.27
N GLU A 65 17.47 11.25 0.35
CA GLU A 65 18.44 10.66 1.30
C GLU A 65 18.11 10.93 2.77
N ASN A 66 17.14 11.79 3.11
CA ASN A 66 16.75 11.99 4.50
C ASN A 66 15.61 11.06 4.93
N ARG A 67 15.32 10.02 4.13
CA ARG A 67 14.19 9.12 4.37
C ARG A 67 14.24 8.49 5.76
N GLU A 68 13.17 8.69 6.52
CA GLU A 68 12.89 7.95 7.74
C GLU A 68 12.39 6.55 7.37
N THR A 69 13.30 5.58 7.40
CA THR A 69 13.04 4.18 7.00
C THR A 69 12.41 3.34 8.11
N ARG A 70 12.51 3.78 9.38
CA ARG A 70 11.93 3.12 10.55
C ARG A 70 10.95 4.03 11.26
N MET A 71 9.72 3.59 11.45
CA MET A 71 8.68 4.38 12.12
C MET A 71 7.71 3.50 12.91
N ASN A 72 7.00 4.12 13.86
CA ASN A 72 5.82 3.53 14.50
C ASN A 72 4.57 3.66 13.63
N TYR A 73 3.48 2.99 14.03
CA TYR A 73 2.17 3.07 13.35
C TYR A 73 1.76 4.51 13.06
N PHE A 74 1.40 4.78 11.81
CA PHE A 74 0.85 6.08 11.44
C PHE A 74 -0.67 6.12 11.62
N LEU A 75 -1.34 5.10 11.11
CA LEU A 75 -2.76 4.87 11.28
C LEU A 75 -2.97 3.78 12.31
N ASN A 76 -4.21 3.61 12.77
CA ASN A 76 -4.55 2.48 13.62
C ASN A 76 -4.93 1.26 12.77
N PHE A 77 -5.43 1.44 11.54
CA PHE A 77 -5.91 0.33 10.70
C PHE A 77 -5.65 0.62 9.22
N GLY A 78 -4.54 0.09 8.70
CA GLY A 78 -4.09 0.21 7.32
C GLY A 78 -3.29 -1.03 6.91
N ILE A 79 -2.94 -1.13 5.62
CA ILE A 79 -2.25 -2.33 5.10
C ILE A 79 -0.86 -2.50 5.69
N SER A 80 -0.07 -1.42 5.81
CA SER A 80 1.22 -1.47 6.49
C SER A 80 1.03 -1.92 7.94
N GLU A 81 0.05 -1.37 8.68
CA GLU A 81 -0.18 -1.77 10.07
C GLU A 81 -0.61 -3.23 10.23
N ILE A 82 -1.42 -3.75 9.30
CA ILE A 82 -1.81 -5.16 9.28
C ILE A 82 -0.58 -6.03 9.00
N MET A 83 0.25 -5.70 7.99
CA MET A 83 1.47 -6.46 7.68
C MET A 83 2.48 -6.41 8.84
N SER A 84 2.71 -5.23 9.42
CA SER A 84 3.62 -5.07 10.57
C SER A 84 3.17 -5.92 11.76
N LEU A 85 1.87 -5.95 12.08
CA LEU A 85 1.36 -6.81 13.14
C LEU A 85 1.47 -8.29 12.76
N ALA A 86 1.17 -8.65 11.52
CA ALA A 86 1.29 -10.01 11.03
C ALA A 86 2.74 -10.54 11.12
N LEU A 87 3.75 -9.70 10.82
CA LEU A 87 5.16 -10.01 11.05
C LEU A 87 5.48 -10.19 12.54
N LYS A 88 5.05 -9.26 13.40
CA LYS A 88 5.25 -9.35 14.87
C LYS A 88 4.68 -10.65 15.45
N ASN A 89 3.51 -11.05 14.97
CA ASN A 89 2.81 -12.25 15.42
C ASN A 89 3.20 -13.52 14.65
N LYS A 90 4.16 -13.43 13.72
CA LYS A 90 4.61 -14.54 12.86
C LYS A 90 3.47 -15.20 12.07
N LEU A 91 2.45 -14.42 11.70
CA LEU A 91 1.43 -14.83 10.75
C LEU A 91 1.97 -14.81 9.32
N ILE A 92 2.97 -13.98 9.05
CA ILE A 92 3.77 -13.95 7.82
C ILE A 92 5.25 -13.85 8.21
N ASP A 93 6.13 -14.30 7.34
CA ASP A 93 7.58 -14.28 7.55
C ASP A 93 8.22 -13.03 6.91
N ALA A 94 7.67 -12.57 5.77
CA ALA A 94 8.15 -11.41 5.05
C ALA A 94 7.02 -10.65 4.33
N ALA A 95 7.24 -9.37 4.07
CA ALA A 95 6.37 -8.49 3.29
C ALA A 95 7.11 -8.00 2.04
N VAL A 96 6.51 -8.19 0.86
CA VAL A 96 6.96 -7.70 -0.43
C VAL A 96 6.13 -6.48 -0.80
N MET A 97 6.78 -5.34 -0.99
CA MET A 97 6.08 -4.09 -1.31
C MET A 97 6.95 -3.13 -2.12
N ALA A 98 6.31 -2.12 -2.73
CA ALA A 98 7.01 -1.01 -3.37
C ALA A 98 7.44 0.04 -2.33
N ALA A 99 8.66 0.56 -2.44
CA ALA A 99 9.21 1.60 -1.58
C ALA A 99 10.01 2.65 -2.38
N ASP A 100 9.89 3.92 -1.99
CA ASP A 100 10.65 5.00 -2.59
C ASP A 100 12.14 4.82 -2.33
N GLY A 101 12.96 4.91 -3.38
CA GLY A 101 14.39 4.67 -3.28
C GLY A 101 14.83 3.22 -3.43
N CYS A 102 13.90 2.25 -3.45
CA CYS A 102 14.21 0.82 -3.53
C CYS A 102 13.50 0.07 -4.66
N GLY A 103 12.32 0.52 -5.11
CA GLY A 103 11.50 -0.29 -6.01
C GLY A 103 10.79 -1.39 -5.22
N THR A 104 10.84 -2.64 -5.68
CA THR A 104 10.35 -3.77 -4.87
C THR A 104 11.36 -4.16 -3.78
N VAL A 105 10.88 -4.28 -2.55
CA VAL A 105 11.67 -4.67 -1.37
C VAL A 105 10.99 -5.81 -0.59
N ILE A 106 11.80 -6.69 0.00
CA ILE A 106 11.39 -7.81 0.86
C ILE A 106 11.76 -7.47 2.31
N LEU A 107 10.78 -7.33 3.19
CA LEU A 107 10.96 -6.82 4.55
C LEU A 107 10.46 -7.80 5.60
N GLU A 108 11.26 -8.01 6.65
CA GLU A 108 10.88 -8.81 7.82
C GLU A 108 10.71 -7.96 9.09
N ASP A 109 11.21 -6.71 9.07
CA ASP A 109 11.14 -5.80 10.20
C ASP A 109 9.85 -4.96 10.18
N PRO A 110 8.97 -5.10 11.20
CA PRO A 110 7.72 -4.35 11.27
C PRO A 110 7.87 -2.83 11.25
N GLU A 111 8.94 -2.27 11.81
CA GLU A 111 9.18 -0.82 11.83
C GLU A 111 9.63 -0.30 10.45
N ILE A 112 10.35 -1.13 9.69
CA ILE A 112 10.73 -0.78 8.33
C ILE A 112 9.51 -0.81 7.41
N VAL A 113 8.64 -1.83 7.55
CA VAL A 113 7.36 -1.88 6.84
C VAL A 113 6.52 -0.63 7.10
N GLN A 114 6.52 -0.11 8.34
CA GLN A 114 5.85 1.15 8.65
C GLN A 114 6.54 2.37 8.05
N GLY A 115 7.86 2.48 8.19
CA GLY A 115 8.60 3.64 7.69
C GLY A 115 8.46 3.82 6.19
N LEU A 116 8.53 2.72 5.44
CA LEU A 116 8.40 2.73 3.99
C LEU A 116 6.95 2.75 3.51
N GLY A 117 6.06 1.95 4.13
CA GLY A 117 4.67 1.78 3.68
C GLY A 117 3.66 2.76 4.27
N GLY A 118 3.83 3.17 5.53
CA GLY A 118 2.80 3.92 6.27
C GLY A 118 2.62 5.36 5.83
N ARG A 119 3.60 5.95 5.14
CA ARG A 119 3.59 7.37 4.71
C ARG A 119 3.53 7.55 3.19
N ILE A 120 3.58 6.47 2.44
CA ILE A 120 3.66 6.49 0.98
C ILE A 120 2.30 6.30 0.32
N SER A 121 2.14 6.88 -0.87
CA SER A 121 0.98 6.63 -1.75
C SER A 121 1.37 5.58 -2.82
N GLY A 122 0.78 5.63 -4.01
CA GLY A 122 1.18 4.75 -5.11
C GLY A 122 2.53 5.19 -5.67
N ILE A 123 3.42 4.24 -5.92
CA ILE A 123 4.69 4.48 -6.60
C ILE A 123 4.58 3.89 -8.00
N MET A 124 4.74 4.72 -9.00
CA MET A 124 4.73 4.32 -10.41
C MET A 124 6.16 4.13 -10.93
N GLU A 125 7.08 4.96 -10.46
CA GLU A 125 8.48 4.96 -10.85
C GLU A 125 9.32 5.49 -9.69
N THR A 126 10.51 4.93 -9.48
CA THR A 126 11.45 5.41 -8.49
C THR A 126 12.87 5.07 -8.93
N GLU A 127 13.82 5.91 -8.56
CA GLU A 127 15.23 5.63 -8.72
C GLU A 127 15.88 5.17 -7.39
N PRO A 128 17.03 4.47 -7.45
CA PRO A 128 17.78 4.06 -6.27
C PRO A 128 18.19 5.24 -5.38
N ILE A 129 17.93 5.13 -4.08
CA ILE A 129 18.50 6.01 -3.06
C ILE A 129 19.40 5.17 -2.16
N ALA A 130 20.72 5.38 -2.26
CA ALA A 130 21.72 4.56 -1.59
C ALA A 130 21.48 4.41 -0.08
N LYS A 131 21.12 5.50 0.62
CA LYS A 131 20.78 5.41 2.05
C LYS A 131 19.61 4.48 2.31
N VAL A 132 18.52 4.59 1.55
CA VAL A 132 17.32 3.76 1.75
C VAL A 132 17.64 2.30 1.49
N ILE A 133 18.39 2.00 0.42
CA ILE A 133 18.87 0.65 0.10
C ILE A 133 19.74 0.10 1.22
N ASN A 134 20.67 0.90 1.76
CA ASN A 134 21.53 0.49 2.87
C ASN A 134 20.75 0.23 4.17
N ASP A 135 19.74 1.05 4.46
CA ASP A 135 18.90 0.91 5.65
C ASP A 135 18.06 -0.38 5.63
N VAL A 136 17.61 -0.80 4.45
CA VAL A 136 16.83 -2.06 4.29
C VAL A 136 17.73 -3.29 4.05
N GLY A 137 18.94 -3.08 3.54
CA GLY A 137 19.84 -4.15 3.08
C GLY A 137 19.71 -4.39 1.57
N GLU A 138 20.82 -4.30 0.85
CA GLU A 138 20.87 -4.45 -0.62
C GLU A 138 20.32 -5.82 -1.07
N GLU A 139 20.56 -6.86 -0.29
CA GLU A 139 20.06 -8.21 -0.54
C GLU A 139 18.53 -8.31 -0.47
N ARG A 140 17.87 -7.38 0.23
CA ARG A 140 16.41 -7.29 0.36
C ARG A 140 15.74 -6.48 -0.74
N VAL A 141 16.50 -5.78 -1.59
CA VAL A 141 15.97 -4.99 -2.70
C VAL A 141 15.99 -5.82 -3.98
N LEU A 142 14.90 -5.88 -4.73
CA LEU A 142 14.80 -6.73 -5.92
C LEU A 142 15.87 -6.41 -6.96
N ASP A 143 16.00 -5.13 -7.31
CA ASP A 143 17.05 -4.61 -8.18
C ASP A 143 17.60 -3.30 -7.59
N PRO A 144 18.68 -3.37 -6.79
CA PRO A 144 19.27 -2.18 -6.16
C PRO A 144 19.84 -1.17 -7.17
N LYS A 145 20.10 -1.58 -8.41
CA LYS A 145 20.71 -0.71 -9.44
C LYS A 145 19.69 0.15 -10.16
N THR A 146 18.45 -0.34 -10.28
CA THR A 146 17.40 0.33 -11.06
C THR A 146 16.19 0.70 -10.22
N ALA A 147 16.05 0.15 -9.00
CA ALA A 147 14.86 0.27 -8.18
C ALA A 147 13.58 -0.17 -8.93
N ARG A 148 13.70 -1.24 -9.73
CA ARG A 148 12.57 -1.84 -10.46
C ARG A 148 11.44 -2.23 -9.51
N ILE A 149 10.22 -1.85 -9.89
CA ILE A 149 8.97 -2.29 -9.24
C ILE A 149 8.43 -3.49 -10.03
N ASP A 150 8.50 -4.65 -9.42
CA ASP A 150 8.01 -5.93 -9.93
C ASP A 150 7.67 -6.82 -8.72
N GLN A 151 6.38 -7.04 -8.49
CA GLN A 151 5.93 -7.78 -7.30
C GLN A 151 6.02 -9.29 -7.48
N PHE A 152 5.91 -9.78 -8.72
CA PHE A 152 6.03 -11.21 -9.02
C PHE A 152 7.46 -11.69 -8.75
N ASP A 153 8.45 -11.01 -9.31
CA ASP A 153 9.86 -11.32 -9.06
C ASP A 153 10.25 -11.05 -7.60
N GLY A 154 9.64 -10.06 -6.94
CA GLY A 154 9.81 -9.80 -5.52
C GLY A 154 9.39 -10.97 -4.63
N VAL A 155 8.23 -11.58 -4.93
CA VAL A 155 7.76 -12.79 -4.25
C VAL A 155 8.70 -13.97 -4.53
N GLY A 156 9.11 -14.18 -5.78
CA GLY A 156 10.10 -15.21 -6.14
C GLY A 156 11.41 -15.05 -5.35
N LYS A 157 11.89 -13.82 -5.23
CA LYS A 157 13.08 -13.50 -4.42
C LYS A 157 12.85 -13.81 -2.93
N ALA A 158 11.69 -13.46 -2.36
CA ALA A 158 11.39 -13.79 -0.96
C ALA A 158 11.46 -15.31 -0.69
N PHE A 159 10.95 -16.14 -1.59
CA PHE A 159 11.07 -17.60 -1.47
C PHE A 159 12.52 -18.08 -1.65
N SER A 160 13.30 -17.46 -2.54
CA SER A 160 14.74 -17.78 -2.67
C SER A 160 15.54 -17.45 -1.41
N MET A 161 15.03 -16.52 -0.58
CA MET A 161 15.57 -16.17 0.74
C MET A 161 15.04 -17.07 1.87
N HIS A 162 14.32 -18.15 1.53
CA HIS A 162 13.78 -19.15 2.46
C HIS A 162 12.65 -18.68 3.38
N TYR A 163 11.94 -17.59 3.04
CA TYR A 163 10.67 -17.26 3.68
C TYR A 163 9.58 -18.24 3.23
N ASN A 164 8.71 -18.68 4.15
CA ASN A 164 7.68 -19.69 3.86
C ASN A 164 6.31 -19.04 3.58
N THR A 165 5.96 -18.02 4.36
CA THR A 165 4.70 -17.27 4.22
C THR A 165 5.00 -15.82 3.90
N VAL A 166 4.66 -15.38 2.69
CA VAL A 166 4.99 -14.02 2.21
C VAL A 166 3.71 -13.22 2.03
N ALA A 167 3.63 -12.00 2.56
CA ALA A 167 2.62 -11.04 2.13
C ALA A 167 3.14 -10.19 0.98
N VAL A 168 2.30 -9.86 0.00
CA VAL A 168 2.66 -8.97 -1.10
C VAL A 168 1.57 -7.95 -1.36
N THR A 169 1.96 -6.69 -1.55
CA THR A 169 1.04 -5.65 -2.03
C THR A 169 1.07 -5.55 -3.54
N VAL A 170 -0.09 -5.58 -4.19
CA VAL A 170 -0.25 -5.45 -5.64
C VAL A 170 -1.20 -4.32 -6.00
N ALA A 171 -0.96 -3.68 -7.15
CA ALA A 171 -1.80 -2.60 -7.67
C ALA A 171 -2.57 -3.00 -8.95
N SER A 172 -2.37 -4.22 -9.46
CA SER A 172 -3.04 -4.74 -10.65
C SER A 172 -3.66 -6.11 -10.40
N ALA A 173 -4.73 -6.43 -11.15
CA ALA A 173 -5.37 -7.74 -11.09
C ALA A 173 -4.51 -8.83 -11.75
N GLU A 174 -3.73 -8.43 -12.75
CA GLU A 174 -2.82 -9.28 -13.51
C GLU A 174 -1.68 -9.78 -12.62
N ASP A 175 -1.06 -8.90 -11.81
CA ASP A 175 -0.04 -9.32 -10.84
C ASP A 175 -0.63 -10.25 -9.78
N ALA A 176 -1.82 -9.93 -9.27
CA ALA A 176 -2.51 -10.75 -8.28
C ALA A 176 -2.75 -12.18 -8.81
N GLN A 177 -3.24 -12.29 -10.05
CA GLN A 177 -3.47 -13.56 -10.71
C GLN A 177 -2.16 -14.31 -10.93
N ALA A 178 -1.16 -13.68 -11.54
CA ALA A 178 0.13 -14.32 -11.84
C ALA A 178 0.81 -14.86 -10.56
N ILE A 179 0.82 -14.07 -9.48
CA ILE A 179 1.37 -14.48 -8.19
C ILE A 179 0.57 -15.64 -7.62
N ARG A 180 -0.76 -15.59 -7.65
CA ARG A 180 -1.59 -16.68 -7.12
C ARG A 180 -1.36 -17.99 -7.89
N ASP A 181 -1.32 -17.91 -9.22
CA ASP A 181 -1.15 -19.07 -10.09
C ASP A 181 0.23 -19.72 -9.92
N CYS A 182 1.28 -18.92 -9.67
CA CYS A 182 2.65 -19.42 -9.52
C CYS A 182 2.96 -19.90 -8.09
N PHE A 183 2.57 -19.14 -7.07
CA PHE A 183 3.00 -19.37 -5.68
C PHE A 183 1.90 -19.93 -4.77
N GLY A 184 0.66 -20.05 -5.26
CA GLY A 184 -0.44 -20.66 -4.53
C GLY A 184 -0.75 -19.95 -3.21
N ARG A 185 -1.12 -20.72 -2.18
CA ARG A 185 -1.58 -20.20 -0.88
C ARG A 185 -0.46 -19.80 0.10
N SER A 186 0.80 -20.03 -0.27
CA SER A 186 1.95 -19.58 0.53
C SER A 186 2.14 -18.06 0.50
N VAL A 187 1.39 -17.37 -0.37
CA VAL A 187 1.40 -15.91 -0.49
C VAL A 187 0.06 -15.33 -0.06
N VAL A 188 0.12 -14.34 0.83
CA VAL A 188 -1.00 -13.46 1.18
C VAL A 188 -0.98 -12.28 0.23
N ILE A 189 -1.95 -12.19 -0.67
CA ILE A 189 -1.97 -11.15 -1.71
C ILE A 189 -2.89 -10.01 -1.28
N ILE A 190 -2.39 -8.78 -1.31
CA ILE A 190 -3.07 -7.59 -0.78
C ILE A 190 -3.22 -6.55 -1.88
N ALA A 191 -4.45 -6.30 -2.33
CA ALA A 191 -4.75 -5.25 -3.29
C ALA A 191 -4.73 -3.86 -2.65
N VAL A 192 -3.86 -2.99 -3.17
CA VAL A 192 -3.74 -1.57 -2.79
C VAL A 192 -3.96 -0.68 -4.01
N HIS A 193 -4.15 0.63 -3.78
CA HIS A 193 -4.34 1.63 -4.86
C HIS A 193 -5.46 1.28 -5.86
N THR A 194 -6.56 0.71 -5.37
CA THR A 194 -7.68 0.22 -6.18
C THR A 194 -8.60 1.31 -6.74
N THR A 195 -8.25 2.60 -6.63
CA THR A 195 -9.12 3.71 -7.06
C THR A 195 -9.38 3.65 -8.57
N GLY A 196 -10.65 3.57 -8.95
CA GLY A 196 -11.06 3.55 -10.36
C GLY A 196 -10.61 2.31 -11.13
N VAL A 197 -10.52 1.15 -10.47
CA VAL A 197 -10.51 -0.16 -11.15
C VAL A 197 -11.88 -0.45 -11.77
N THR A 198 -11.90 -1.24 -12.83
CA THR A 198 -13.14 -1.68 -13.48
C THR A 198 -13.84 -2.80 -12.70
N GLU A 199 -15.09 -3.13 -13.06
CA GLU A 199 -15.80 -4.29 -12.49
C GLU A 199 -15.06 -5.61 -12.73
N ASP A 200 -14.53 -5.82 -13.93
CA ASP A 200 -13.75 -7.03 -14.27
C ASP A 200 -12.47 -7.12 -13.41
N GLN A 201 -11.75 -6.00 -13.28
CA GLN A 201 -10.56 -5.94 -12.43
C GLN A 201 -10.92 -6.20 -10.96
N ALA A 202 -12.02 -5.62 -10.48
CA ALA A 202 -12.46 -5.81 -9.10
C ALA A 202 -12.85 -7.26 -8.81
N ASN A 203 -13.52 -7.94 -9.75
CA ASN A 203 -13.84 -9.37 -9.62
C ASN A 203 -12.56 -10.22 -9.55
N LYS A 204 -11.61 -10.01 -10.47
CA LYS A 204 -10.32 -10.70 -10.44
C LYS A 204 -9.56 -10.44 -9.13
N LEU A 205 -9.52 -9.21 -8.65
CA LEU A 205 -8.88 -8.88 -7.37
C LEU A 205 -9.54 -9.65 -6.21
N PHE A 206 -10.87 -9.79 -6.20
CA PHE A 206 -11.55 -10.62 -5.18
C PHE A 206 -11.36 -12.13 -5.36
N ASP A 207 -11.08 -12.60 -6.58
CA ASP A 207 -10.80 -14.01 -6.86
C ASP A 207 -9.38 -14.41 -6.38
N PHE A 208 -8.41 -13.50 -6.50
CA PHE A 208 -7.00 -13.81 -6.28
C PHE A 208 -6.40 -13.22 -4.99
N CYS A 209 -6.93 -12.11 -4.47
CA CYS A 209 -6.41 -11.44 -3.27
C CYS A 209 -7.05 -11.93 -1.97
N ASP A 210 -6.27 -11.88 -0.89
CA ASP A 210 -6.71 -12.15 0.47
C ASP A 210 -7.19 -10.88 1.18
N LEU A 211 -6.68 -9.71 0.78
CA LEU A 211 -7.10 -8.41 1.28
C LEU A 211 -7.26 -7.42 0.13
N SER A 212 -8.21 -6.49 0.26
CA SER A 212 -8.38 -5.41 -0.70
C SER A 212 -8.78 -4.12 0.01
N THR A 213 -8.02 -3.05 -0.20
CA THR A 213 -8.47 -1.70 0.14
C THR A 213 -9.47 -1.23 -0.91
N ALA A 214 -10.49 -0.47 -0.51
CA ALA A 214 -11.52 -0.04 -1.46
C ALA A 214 -11.34 1.38 -1.99
N CYS A 215 -10.52 2.21 -1.34
CA CYS A 215 -10.26 3.61 -1.71
C CYS A 215 -11.49 4.31 -2.31
N ALA A 216 -11.37 4.98 -3.47
CA ALA A 216 -12.51 5.51 -4.23
C ALA A 216 -12.88 4.56 -5.38
N SER A 217 -13.16 3.29 -5.06
CA SER A 217 -13.58 2.24 -6.01
C SER A 217 -14.95 1.70 -5.63
N LYS A 218 -15.99 2.00 -6.39
CA LYS A 218 -17.31 1.42 -6.12
C LYS A 218 -17.40 -0.05 -6.52
N PRO A 219 -16.74 -0.59 -7.56
CA PRO A 219 -16.85 -2.02 -7.87
C PRO A 219 -16.31 -2.88 -6.72
N ILE A 220 -15.17 -2.49 -6.14
CA ILE A 220 -14.60 -3.16 -4.95
C ILE A 220 -15.55 -3.07 -3.75
N ARG A 221 -16.21 -1.92 -3.53
CA ARG A 221 -17.16 -1.76 -2.43
C ARG A 221 -18.41 -2.62 -2.61
N GLU A 222 -18.99 -2.67 -3.80
CA GLU A 222 -20.20 -3.47 -4.04
C GLU A 222 -19.91 -4.96 -3.97
N ILE A 223 -18.80 -5.42 -4.55
CA ILE A 223 -18.36 -6.81 -4.43
C ILE A 223 -18.06 -7.15 -2.96
N GLY A 224 -17.39 -6.26 -2.23
CA GLY A 224 -17.06 -6.44 -0.82
C GLY A 224 -18.28 -6.70 0.07
N LYS A 225 -19.42 -6.04 -0.19
CA LYS A 225 -20.67 -6.28 0.58
C LYS A 225 -21.21 -7.70 0.46
N THR A 226 -20.94 -8.38 -0.65
CA THR A 226 -21.55 -9.68 -0.97
C THR A 226 -20.56 -10.83 -0.88
N ARG A 227 -19.27 -10.58 -1.12
CA ARG A 227 -18.23 -11.60 -1.23
C ARG A 227 -17.18 -11.58 -0.12
N ALA A 228 -17.07 -10.51 0.68
CA ALA A 228 -16.06 -10.46 1.72
C ALA A 228 -16.45 -11.33 2.93
N VAL A 229 -15.49 -12.10 3.44
CA VAL A 229 -15.58 -12.81 4.72
C VAL A 229 -15.61 -11.82 5.88
N LEU A 230 -14.83 -10.73 5.77
CA LEU A 230 -14.77 -9.68 6.78
C LEU A 230 -14.56 -8.31 6.12
N GLN A 231 -15.20 -7.30 6.70
CA GLN A 231 -15.00 -5.89 6.37
C GLN A 231 -14.65 -5.13 7.65
N ALA A 232 -13.67 -4.23 7.56
CA ALA A 232 -13.39 -3.26 8.61
C ALA A 232 -12.89 -1.93 8.04
N GLY A 233 -12.95 -0.89 8.85
CA GLY A 233 -12.61 0.48 8.46
C GLY A 233 -13.81 1.23 7.90
N THR A 234 -14.12 2.38 8.50
CA THR A 234 -15.31 3.18 8.15
C THR A 234 -15.05 4.23 7.08
N LYS A 235 -13.83 4.79 7.04
CA LYS A 235 -13.45 5.86 6.10
C LYS A 235 -12.86 5.33 4.80
N ILE A 236 -11.94 4.37 4.90
CA ILE A 236 -11.40 3.62 3.77
C ILE A 236 -11.57 2.15 4.15
N PRO A 237 -12.60 1.46 3.65
CA PRO A 237 -12.84 0.09 4.04
C PRO A 237 -11.77 -0.83 3.44
N ILE A 238 -11.41 -1.83 4.24
CA ILE A 238 -10.59 -2.96 3.85
C ILE A 238 -11.50 -4.18 3.91
N TYR A 239 -11.48 -4.96 2.84
CA TYR A 239 -12.22 -6.21 2.71
C TYR A 239 -11.23 -7.38 2.75
N ALA A 240 -11.64 -8.47 3.38
CA ALA A 240 -11.00 -9.76 3.28
C ALA A 240 -11.88 -10.70 2.44
N PRO A 241 -11.50 -10.98 1.17
CA PRO A 241 -12.19 -11.99 0.36
C PRO A 241 -11.99 -13.42 0.87
N THR A 242 -10.95 -13.68 1.66
CA THR A 242 -10.61 -15.03 2.15
C THR A 242 -10.54 -15.09 3.67
N GLU A 243 -10.68 -16.29 4.24
CA GLU A 243 -10.47 -16.52 5.68
C GLU A 243 -9.07 -16.13 6.14
N ARG A 244 -8.06 -16.30 5.28
CA ARG A 244 -6.68 -15.92 5.59
C ARG A 244 -6.54 -14.41 5.72
N GLY A 245 -7.15 -13.64 4.83
CA GLY A 245 -7.22 -12.19 5.00
C GLY A 245 -7.99 -11.78 6.26
N ALA A 246 -9.10 -12.46 6.54
CA ALA A 246 -9.92 -12.18 7.71
C ALA A 246 -9.16 -12.43 9.02
N GLU A 247 -8.31 -13.46 9.09
CA GLU A 247 -7.41 -13.73 10.21
C GLU A 247 -6.47 -12.55 10.49
N LEU A 248 -5.81 -12.02 9.46
CA LEU A 248 -4.90 -10.88 9.59
C LEU A 248 -5.63 -9.61 10.07
N MET A 249 -6.83 -9.36 9.52
CA MET A 249 -7.65 -8.24 9.96
C MET A 249 -8.17 -8.40 11.39
N LYS A 250 -8.61 -9.60 11.80
CA LYS A 250 -9.06 -9.89 13.17
C LYS A 250 -7.94 -9.68 14.17
N ALA A 251 -6.73 -10.17 13.89
CA ALA A 251 -5.57 -9.92 14.75
C ALA A 251 -5.35 -8.42 15.00
N LYS A 252 -5.54 -7.59 13.96
CA LYS A 252 -5.43 -6.14 14.09
C LYS A 252 -6.60 -5.50 14.84
N LEU A 253 -7.82 -5.97 14.64
CA LEU A 253 -8.98 -5.51 15.40
C LEU A 253 -8.86 -5.85 16.89
N ASP A 254 -8.36 -7.06 17.20
CA ASP A 254 -8.13 -7.52 18.57
C ASP A 254 -7.05 -6.69 19.28
N GLU A 255 -5.94 -6.35 18.59
CA GLU A 255 -4.90 -5.43 19.12
C GLU A 255 -5.50 -4.07 19.49
N LEU A 256 -6.51 -3.61 18.74
CA LEU A 256 -7.17 -2.32 18.97
C LEU A 256 -8.35 -2.40 19.95
N GLY A 257 -8.77 -3.59 20.38
CA GLY A 257 -9.99 -3.79 21.16
C GLY A 257 -11.26 -3.35 20.41
N MET A 258 -11.27 -3.49 19.08
CA MET A 258 -12.36 -3.05 18.21
C MET A 258 -13.14 -4.22 17.62
N GLN A 259 -14.41 -4.00 17.31
CA GLN A 259 -15.22 -4.94 16.52
C GLN A 259 -15.19 -4.53 15.03
N PRO A 260 -15.38 -5.46 14.08
CA PRO A 260 -15.45 -5.14 12.66
C PRO A 260 -16.57 -4.13 12.38
N ALA A 261 -16.23 -2.99 11.76
CA ALA A 261 -17.20 -1.99 11.33
C ALA A 261 -17.71 -2.32 9.92
N THR A 262 -18.98 -2.71 9.81
CA THR A 262 -19.60 -3.14 8.55
C THR A 262 -20.37 -2.02 7.83
N THR A 263 -20.65 -0.91 8.50
CA THR A 263 -21.29 0.29 7.91
C THR A 263 -20.27 1.33 7.46
N LEU A 264 -20.45 1.87 6.25
CA LEU A 264 -19.62 2.93 5.69
C LEU A 264 -20.17 4.31 6.09
N ASP A 265 -19.42 5.07 6.89
CA ASP A 265 -19.78 6.43 7.29
C ASP A 265 -18.96 7.46 6.51
N GLY A 266 -19.48 7.91 5.37
CA GLY A 266 -18.89 9.00 4.59
C GLY A 266 -17.49 8.68 4.05
N GLY A 267 -17.35 7.53 3.38
CA GLY A 267 -16.18 7.19 2.56
C GLY A 267 -15.96 8.18 1.41
N PRO A 268 -14.80 8.20 0.72
CA PRO A 268 -14.65 9.06 -0.46
C PRO A 268 -15.74 8.73 -1.48
N GLU A 269 -16.23 9.73 -2.21
CA GLU A 269 -17.15 9.48 -3.32
C GLU A 269 -16.45 8.52 -4.30
N PRO A 270 -16.98 7.30 -4.47
CA PRO A 270 -16.26 6.31 -5.25
C PRO A 270 -16.34 6.68 -6.73
N LEU A 271 -15.23 6.46 -7.44
CA LEU A 271 -15.24 6.48 -8.90
C LEU A 271 -15.81 5.16 -9.41
N VAL A 272 -16.58 5.28 -10.50
CA VAL A 272 -17.26 4.22 -11.27
C VAL A 272 -18.20 3.37 -10.42
#